data_AF-A0A2A4LER9-F1
#
_entry.id   AF-A0A2A4LER9-F1
#
_cell.length_a   1.000
_cell.length_b   1.000
_cell.length_c   1.000
_cell.angle_alpha   90.00
_cell.angle_beta   90.00
_cell.angle_gamma   90.00
#
_symmetry.space_group_name_H-M   'P 1'
#
loop_
_entity.id
_entity.type
_entity.pdbx_description
1 polymer ?
#
loop_
_entity_poly.entity_id
_entity_poly.type
_entity_poly.pdbx_seq_one_letter_code
_entity_poly.pdbx_strand_id
1 'polypeptide(L)'
;MKYLMSIIVFLLMTTPAMAVDQQELTFMREFFNGIQQRSFDTNREYCGFVGVDEDGYLITTEPTKGEPDACYAKDAPADFDYFASYHTHGAFSEDADSELPSSDDLIADIAEGIDGFVATPGGRVWFNDSQKKTATLVCENCVMRDPNFNGDLLDPTEKFYTVETLKQRDNDQ
;
A
#
# COMPACT_ATOMS: atom_id res chain seq x y z
N MET A 1 -57.80 11.82 25.56
CA MET A 1 -56.92 12.02 24.40
C MET A 1 -55.55 12.44 24.90
N LYS A 2 -54.57 11.54 24.94
CA LYS A 2 -53.17 11.86 25.27
C LYS A 2 -52.41 11.94 23.94
N TYR A 3 -51.89 13.13 23.64
CA TYR A 3 -51.05 13.38 22.46
C TYR A 3 -49.70 12.68 22.65
N LEU A 4 -49.37 11.76 21.76
CA LEU A 4 -48.07 11.10 21.73
C LEU A 4 -47.10 11.99 20.94
N MET A 5 -46.22 12.68 21.64
CA MET A 5 -45.18 13.51 21.06
C MET A 5 -44.06 12.59 20.56
N SER A 6 -43.95 12.40 19.24
CA SER A 6 -42.85 11.65 18.63
C SER A 6 -41.59 12.51 18.63
N ILE A 7 -40.60 12.09 19.40
CA ILE A 7 -39.23 12.63 19.36
C ILE A 7 -38.52 11.96 18.18
N ILE A 8 -38.23 12.72 17.13
CA ILE A 8 -37.36 12.27 16.04
C ILE A 8 -35.92 12.52 16.50
N VAL A 9 -35.20 11.45 16.80
CA VAL A 9 -33.77 11.49 17.08
C VAL A 9 -33.02 11.47 15.74
N PHE A 10 -32.40 12.59 15.38
CA PHE A 10 -31.44 12.63 14.27
C PHE A 10 -30.16 11.92 14.72
N LEU A 11 -29.92 10.73 14.19
CA LEU A 11 -28.66 10.01 14.38
C LEU A 11 -27.61 10.70 13.49
N LEU A 12 -26.65 11.38 14.11
CA LEU A 12 -25.44 11.86 13.42
C LEU A 12 -24.64 10.62 12.99
N MET A 13 -24.68 10.26 11.71
CA MET A 13 -23.76 9.27 11.16
C MET A 13 -22.38 9.92 11.08
N THR A 14 -21.52 9.61 12.04
CA THR A 14 -20.09 9.86 11.91
C THR A 14 -19.56 8.95 10.81
N THR A 15 -19.16 9.49 9.67
CA THR A 15 -18.41 8.73 8.67
C THR A 15 -17.08 8.32 9.31
N PRO A 16 -16.78 7.01 9.45
CA PRO A 16 -15.46 6.60 9.90
C PRO A 16 -14.41 7.13 8.92
N ALA A 17 -13.22 7.42 9.45
CA ALA A 17 -12.06 7.78 8.65
C ALA A 17 -11.89 6.78 7.50
N MET A 18 -11.74 7.27 6.27
CA MET A 18 -11.73 6.48 5.03
C MET A 18 -10.71 5.33 5.18
N ALA A 19 -11.22 4.11 5.29
CA ALA A 19 -10.42 2.90 5.09
C ALA A 19 -10.19 2.74 3.58
N VAL A 20 -9.14 2.00 3.20
CA VAL A 20 -8.94 1.62 1.79
C VAL A 20 -10.22 1.01 1.24
N ASP A 21 -10.62 1.44 0.04
CA ASP A 21 -11.81 0.88 -0.59
C ASP A 21 -11.63 -0.62 -0.85
N GLN A 22 -12.66 -1.42 -0.57
CA GLN A 22 -12.56 -2.87 -0.64
C GLN A 22 -12.36 -3.37 -2.09
N GLN A 23 -12.87 -2.65 -3.08
CA GLN A 23 -12.67 -2.94 -4.50
C GLN A 23 -11.21 -2.67 -4.89
N GLU A 24 -10.66 -1.53 -4.48
CA GLU A 24 -9.24 -1.18 -4.68
C GLU A 24 -8.31 -2.22 -4.06
N LEU A 25 -8.53 -2.59 -2.79
CA LEU A 25 -7.70 -3.60 -2.12
C LEU A 25 -7.81 -4.97 -2.80
N THR A 26 -8.99 -5.35 -3.28
CA THR A 26 -9.17 -6.62 -4.00
C THR A 26 -8.40 -6.60 -5.31
N PHE A 27 -8.54 -5.53 -6.08
CA PHE A 27 -7.81 -5.33 -7.34
C PHE A 27 -6.29 -5.35 -7.12
N MET A 28 -5.79 -4.60 -6.15
CA MET A 28 -4.35 -4.53 -5.86
C MET A 28 -3.78 -5.87 -5.42
N ARG A 29 -4.52 -6.66 -4.63
CA ARG A 29 -4.08 -8.02 -4.27
C ARG A 29 -3.97 -8.94 -5.48
N GLU A 30 -4.94 -8.91 -6.39
CA GLU A 30 -4.88 -9.70 -7.62
C GLU A 30 -3.71 -9.26 -8.50
N PHE A 31 -3.53 -7.95 -8.66
CA PHE A 31 -2.42 -7.36 -9.39
C PHE A 31 -1.05 -7.79 -8.82
N PHE A 32 -0.84 -7.64 -7.51
CA PHE A 32 0.41 -8.03 -6.86
C PHE A 32 0.70 -9.53 -6.97
N ASN A 33 -0.32 -10.39 -6.87
CA ASN A 33 -0.16 -11.83 -7.12
C ASN A 33 0.35 -12.12 -8.55
N GLY A 34 0.06 -11.25 -9.52
CA GLY A 34 0.55 -11.36 -10.88
C GLY A 34 2.03 -10.97 -11.08
N ILE A 35 2.63 -10.21 -10.15
CA ILE A 35 3.98 -9.65 -10.33
C ILE A 35 5.00 -10.03 -9.24
N GLN A 36 4.56 -10.42 -8.04
CA GLN A 36 5.43 -10.78 -6.90
C GLN A 36 6.46 -11.87 -7.25
N GLN A 37 6.07 -12.95 -7.96
CA GLN A 37 7.03 -14.00 -8.36
C GLN A 37 8.21 -13.42 -9.14
N ARG A 38 7.93 -12.48 -10.06
CA ARG A 38 8.98 -11.83 -10.85
C ARG A 38 9.84 -10.91 -9.98
N SER A 39 9.23 -10.22 -9.01
CA SER A 39 9.94 -9.42 -8.01
C SER A 39 10.99 -10.26 -7.27
N PHE A 40 10.57 -11.42 -6.76
CA PHE A 40 11.43 -12.34 -6.02
C PHE A 40 12.51 -12.95 -6.92
N ASP A 41 12.14 -13.48 -8.09
CA ASP A 41 13.08 -14.14 -9.01
C ASP A 41 14.20 -13.21 -9.48
N THR A 42 13.92 -11.91 -9.57
CA THR A 42 14.88 -10.91 -10.04
C THR A 42 15.51 -10.10 -8.91
N ASN A 43 15.04 -10.28 -7.68
CA ASN A 43 15.33 -9.43 -6.53
C ASN A 43 15.27 -7.94 -6.92
N ARG A 44 14.10 -7.50 -7.39
CA ARG A 44 13.86 -6.13 -7.87
C ARG A 44 12.45 -5.69 -7.58
N GLU A 45 12.32 -4.45 -7.18
CA GLU A 45 11.03 -3.79 -7.08
C GLU A 45 10.38 -3.59 -8.44
N TYR A 46 9.05 -3.61 -8.46
CA TYR A 46 8.24 -3.27 -9.62
C TYR A 46 7.19 -2.25 -9.22
N CYS A 47 7.19 -1.09 -9.87
CA CYS A 47 6.35 0.05 -9.49
C CYS A 47 5.58 0.67 -10.64
N GLY A 48 4.56 1.46 -10.29
CA GLY A 48 3.72 2.19 -11.21
C GLY A 48 2.62 2.94 -10.47
N PHE A 49 1.52 3.20 -11.17
CA PHE A 49 0.35 3.90 -10.65
C PHE A 49 -0.91 3.07 -10.86
N VAL A 50 -1.86 3.17 -9.93
CA VAL A 50 -3.21 2.62 -10.03
C VAL A 50 -4.23 3.76 -10.10
N GLY A 51 -5.25 3.56 -10.93
CA GLY A 51 -6.21 4.58 -11.29
C GLY A 51 -7.45 3.98 -11.92
N VAL A 52 -8.24 4.83 -12.58
CA VAL A 52 -9.42 4.43 -13.34
C VAL A 52 -9.28 4.84 -14.81
N ASP A 53 -9.84 4.02 -15.70
CA ASP A 53 -9.99 4.39 -17.11
C ASP A 53 -11.28 5.23 -17.36
N GLU A 54 -11.52 5.60 -18.62
CA GLU A 54 -12.69 6.40 -19.03
C GLU A 54 -14.04 5.72 -18.72
N ASP A 55 -14.06 4.38 -18.61
CA ASP A 55 -15.25 3.58 -18.29
C ASP A 55 -15.39 3.33 -16.78
N GLY A 56 -14.44 3.80 -15.97
CA GLY A 56 -14.40 3.67 -14.52
C GLY A 56 -13.85 2.33 -14.02
N TYR A 57 -13.15 1.56 -14.87
CA TYR A 57 -12.48 0.34 -14.44
C TYR A 57 -11.13 0.64 -13.80
N LEU A 58 -10.81 -0.07 -12.71
CA LEU A 58 -9.48 -0.02 -12.10
C LEU A 58 -8.45 -0.60 -13.07
N ILE A 59 -7.39 0.16 -13.33
CA ILE A 59 -6.26 -0.23 -14.16
C ILE A 59 -4.95 0.22 -13.52
N THR A 60 -3.84 -0.37 -13.94
CA THR A 60 -2.49 0.04 -13.55
C THR A 60 -1.69 0.48 -14.76
N THR A 61 -0.71 1.37 -14.58
CA THR A 61 0.37 1.50 -15.56
C THR A 61 1.17 0.20 -15.67
N GLU A 62 1.87 0.01 -16.79
CA GLU A 62 2.78 -1.12 -16.94
C GLU A 62 3.87 -1.09 -15.84
N PRO A 63 4.14 -2.21 -15.15
CA PRO A 63 5.15 -2.25 -14.11
C PRO A 63 6.53 -1.84 -14.63
N THR A 64 7.11 -0.81 -14.01
CA THR A 64 8.49 -0.40 -14.24
C THR A 64 9.40 -1.23 -13.33
N LYS A 65 10.43 -1.84 -13.90
CA LYS A 65 11.44 -2.57 -13.14
C LYS A 65 12.39 -1.57 -12.46
N GLY A 66 12.47 -1.63 -11.13
CA GLY A 66 13.37 -0.84 -10.31
C GLY A 66 14.69 -1.55 -9.99
N GLU A 67 15.26 -1.13 -8.87
CA GLU A 67 16.41 -1.70 -8.17
C GLU A 67 15.95 -2.58 -6.99
N PRO A 68 16.85 -3.21 -6.20
CA PRO A 68 16.44 -4.04 -5.07
C PRO A 68 15.71 -3.28 -3.95
N ASP A 69 15.98 -1.99 -3.81
CA ASP A 69 15.60 -1.11 -2.69
C ASP A 69 15.08 0.27 -3.15
N ALA A 70 14.75 0.39 -4.44
CA ALA A 70 14.18 1.61 -5.00
C ALA A 70 13.46 1.34 -6.31
N CYS A 71 12.36 2.04 -6.55
CA CYS A 71 11.69 2.03 -7.83
C CYS A 71 11.19 3.39 -8.24
N TYR A 72 11.48 3.78 -9.48
CA TYR A 72 11.03 5.02 -10.08
C TYR A 72 10.09 4.70 -11.22
N ALA A 73 8.79 4.91 -10.98
CA ALA A 73 7.78 4.70 -12.00
C ALA A 73 8.03 5.63 -13.19
N LYS A 74 7.75 5.15 -14.40
CA LYS A 74 7.62 6.04 -15.56
C LYS A 74 6.42 6.96 -15.38
N ASP A 75 6.49 8.14 -15.98
CA ASP A 75 5.35 9.07 -16.02
C ASP A 75 4.08 8.37 -16.49
N ALA A 76 2.99 8.59 -15.75
CA ALA A 76 1.67 8.16 -16.16
C ALA A 76 1.27 8.82 -17.49
N PRO A 77 0.51 8.13 -18.37
CA PRO A 77 -0.13 8.77 -19.51
C PRO A 77 -0.95 9.98 -19.09
N ALA A 78 -0.98 11.05 -19.90
CA ALA A 78 -1.64 12.30 -19.52
C ALA A 78 -3.17 12.17 -19.35
N ASP A 79 -3.76 11.14 -19.94
CA ASP A 79 -5.17 10.75 -19.86
C ASP A 79 -5.45 9.70 -18.76
N PHE A 80 -4.44 9.30 -17.99
CA PHE A 80 -4.61 8.37 -16.90
C PHE A 80 -4.91 9.09 -15.58
N ASP A 81 -6.13 8.90 -15.07
CA ASP A 81 -6.55 9.42 -13.76
C ASP A 81 -6.17 8.43 -12.66
N TYR A 82 -5.02 8.67 -12.03
CA TYR A 82 -4.47 7.83 -10.97
C TYR A 82 -4.63 8.46 -9.59
N PHE A 83 -4.86 7.61 -8.59
CA PHE A 83 -5.07 8.04 -7.21
C PHE A 83 -4.04 7.46 -6.24
N ALA A 84 -3.28 6.44 -6.65
CA ALA A 84 -2.22 5.89 -5.85
C ALA A 84 -1.01 5.40 -6.66
N SER A 85 0.16 5.47 -6.05
CA SER A 85 1.35 4.73 -6.46
C SER A 85 1.20 3.25 -6.07
N TYR A 86 1.99 2.38 -6.68
CA TYR A 86 2.23 1.04 -6.17
C TYR A 86 3.68 0.64 -6.34
N HIS A 87 4.17 -0.22 -5.46
CA HIS A 87 5.36 -1.01 -5.73
C HIS A 87 5.37 -2.36 -5.00
N THR A 88 6.15 -3.30 -5.51
CA THR A 88 6.57 -4.50 -4.76
C THR A 88 7.94 -4.25 -4.16
N HIS A 89 8.20 -4.78 -2.99
CA HIS A 89 9.57 -5.03 -2.55
C HIS A 89 10.18 -6.22 -3.30
N GLY A 90 11.51 -6.30 -3.32
CA GLY A 90 12.29 -7.37 -3.92
C GLY A 90 12.14 -8.74 -3.25
N ALA A 91 13.16 -9.59 -3.34
CA ALA A 91 13.16 -10.88 -2.63
C ALA A 91 13.40 -10.67 -1.13
N PHE A 92 13.03 -11.66 -0.31
CA PHE A 92 13.38 -11.65 1.11
C PHE A 92 14.91 -11.59 1.31
N SER A 93 15.35 -10.74 2.23
CA SER A 93 16.73 -10.61 2.69
C SER A 93 16.76 -10.52 4.21
N GLU A 94 17.71 -11.19 4.86
CA GLU A 94 17.93 -11.06 6.30
C GLU A 94 18.61 -9.74 6.69
N ASP A 95 19.26 -9.08 5.72
CA ASP A 95 20.00 -7.84 5.91
C ASP A 95 19.17 -6.58 5.60
N ALA A 96 17.87 -6.73 5.32
CA ALA A 96 16.98 -5.61 4.99
C ALA A 96 15.60 -5.78 5.62
N ASP A 97 15.02 -4.69 6.12
CA ASP A 97 13.62 -4.68 6.54
C ASP A 97 12.67 -4.52 5.35
N SER A 98 12.57 -5.59 4.56
CA SER A 98 11.72 -5.63 3.38
C SER A 98 10.23 -5.79 3.71
N GLU A 99 9.80 -5.67 4.96
CA GLU A 99 8.43 -5.97 5.37
C GLU A 99 7.59 -4.74 5.74
N LEU A 100 8.15 -3.54 5.54
CA LEU A 100 7.56 -2.23 5.82
C LEU A 100 7.83 -1.28 4.65
N PRO A 101 6.90 -0.38 4.29
CA PRO A 101 7.26 0.78 3.48
C PRO A 101 8.37 1.58 4.18
N SER A 102 9.31 2.13 3.42
CA SER A 102 10.30 3.06 3.96
C SER A 102 9.67 4.41 4.33
N SER A 103 10.35 5.21 5.13
CA SER A 103 9.89 6.59 5.36
C SER A 103 9.94 7.44 4.09
N ASP A 104 10.86 7.16 3.17
CA ASP A 104 10.97 7.86 1.89
C ASP A 104 9.77 7.55 0.99
N ASP A 105 9.24 6.31 0.99
CA ASP A 105 8.02 5.95 0.26
C ASP A 105 6.83 6.81 0.72
N LEU A 106 6.57 6.82 2.04
CA LEU A 106 5.46 7.59 2.59
C LEU A 106 5.65 9.09 2.37
N ILE A 107 6.87 9.61 2.45
CA ILE A 107 7.16 11.03 2.19
C ILE A 107 6.93 11.39 0.72
N ALA A 108 7.30 10.51 -0.21
CA ALA A 108 7.07 10.72 -1.64
C ALA A 108 5.58 10.78 -1.94
N ASP A 109 4.79 9.80 -1.46
CA ASP A 109 3.33 9.77 -1.60
C ASP A 109 2.68 11.06 -1.03
N ILE A 110 3.11 11.50 0.16
CA ILE A 110 2.66 12.77 0.77
C ILE A 110 3.02 13.99 -0.10
N ALA A 111 4.22 14.02 -0.67
CA ALA A 111 4.70 15.16 -1.46
C ALA A 111 3.99 15.24 -2.82
N GLU A 112 3.64 14.10 -3.39
CA GLU A 112 2.88 13.97 -4.64
C GLU A 112 1.37 14.15 -4.42
N GLY A 113 0.90 13.96 -3.19
CA GLY A 113 -0.51 14.09 -2.83
C GLY A 113 -1.37 12.92 -3.32
N ILE A 114 -0.75 11.75 -3.50
CA ILE A 114 -1.38 10.49 -3.91
C ILE A 114 -1.16 9.44 -2.83
N ASP A 115 -2.05 8.47 -2.72
CA ASP A 115 -1.85 7.35 -1.80
C ASP A 115 -0.84 6.33 -2.37
N GLY A 116 -0.51 5.28 -1.63
CA GLY A 116 0.45 4.27 -2.09
C GLY A 116 0.14 2.86 -1.62
N PHE A 117 0.38 1.86 -2.48
CA PHE A 117 0.27 0.44 -2.13
C PHE A 117 1.63 -0.26 -2.19
N VAL A 118 2.00 -0.97 -1.13
CA VAL A 118 3.28 -1.70 -1.08
C VAL A 118 3.05 -3.17 -0.79
N ALA A 119 3.58 -4.07 -1.64
CA ALA A 119 3.54 -5.51 -1.41
C ALA A 119 4.90 -6.06 -0.97
N THR A 120 4.91 -6.89 0.08
CA THR A 120 6.15 -7.39 0.70
C THR A 120 6.37 -8.90 0.50
N PRO A 121 7.61 -9.40 0.64
CA PRO A 121 7.95 -10.83 0.56
C PRO A 121 7.18 -11.71 1.53
N GLY A 122 6.81 -11.22 2.72
CA GLY A 122 6.00 -11.94 3.69
C GLY A 122 4.53 -12.12 3.31
N GLY A 123 4.12 -11.61 2.14
CA GLY A 123 2.75 -11.73 1.65
C GLY A 123 1.81 -10.64 2.20
N ARG A 124 2.35 -9.48 2.56
CA ARG A 124 1.59 -8.34 3.10
C ARG A 124 1.28 -7.32 2.01
N VAL A 125 0.23 -6.54 2.25
CA VAL A 125 -0.05 -5.30 1.52
C VAL A 125 -0.19 -4.17 2.53
N TRP A 126 0.58 -3.12 2.31
CA TRP A 126 0.54 -1.87 3.03
C TRP A 126 -0.15 -0.79 2.22
N PHE A 127 -0.76 0.15 2.92
CA PHE A 127 -1.33 1.35 2.34
C PHE A 127 -0.74 2.59 2.99
N ASN A 128 -0.13 3.44 2.17
CA ASN A 128 0.32 4.78 2.53
C ASN A 128 -0.84 5.75 2.28
N ASP A 129 -1.39 6.30 3.36
CA ASP A 129 -2.40 7.35 3.31
C ASP A 129 -1.69 8.70 3.34
N SER A 130 -1.66 9.39 2.19
CA SER A 130 -0.95 10.66 2.02
C SER A 130 -1.55 11.79 2.85
N GLN A 131 -2.88 11.78 3.02
CA GLN A 131 -3.60 12.81 3.76
C GLN A 131 -3.41 12.65 5.27
N LYS A 132 -3.42 11.41 5.76
CA LYS A 132 -3.20 11.08 7.18
C LYS A 132 -1.73 10.99 7.54
N LYS A 133 -0.84 10.84 6.55
CA LYS A 133 0.61 10.68 6.70
C LYS A 133 0.97 9.42 7.48
N THR A 134 0.34 8.31 7.10
CA THR A 134 0.45 7.02 7.80
C THR A 134 0.57 5.86 6.85
N ALA A 135 1.39 4.88 7.19
CA ALA A 135 1.42 3.56 6.56
C ALA A 135 0.64 2.56 7.43
N THR A 136 -0.34 1.87 6.84
CA THR A 136 -1.19 0.90 7.55
C THR A 136 -1.13 -0.47 6.88
N LEU A 137 -0.99 -1.54 7.67
CA LEU A 137 -1.08 -2.90 7.19
C LEU A 137 -2.55 -3.20 6.89
N VAL A 138 -2.90 -3.21 5.60
CA VAL A 138 -4.29 -3.43 5.15
C VAL A 138 -4.57 -4.88 4.84
N CYS A 139 -3.52 -5.69 4.66
CA CYS A 139 -3.67 -7.09 4.34
C CYS A 139 -2.46 -7.91 4.77
N GLU A 140 -2.69 -8.99 5.52
CA GLU A 140 -1.65 -9.88 6.03
C GLU A 140 -1.84 -11.28 5.42
N ASN A 141 -0.77 -11.87 4.88
CA ASN A 141 -0.76 -13.19 4.23
C ASN A 141 -1.80 -13.33 3.08
N CYS A 142 -1.87 -12.37 2.17
CA CYS A 142 -2.94 -12.32 1.17
C CYS A 142 -2.49 -12.09 -0.27
N VAL A 143 -1.19 -11.85 -0.47
CA VAL A 143 -0.50 -11.88 -1.75
C VAL A 143 0.61 -12.93 -1.67
N MET A 144 1.14 -13.33 -2.84
CA MET A 144 2.18 -14.33 -2.94
C MET A 144 3.35 -14.02 -2.01
N ARG A 145 3.74 -15.02 -1.22
CA ARG A 145 4.87 -14.95 -0.31
C ARG A 145 6.12 -15.49 -0.99
N ASP A 146 7.27 -14.86 -0.76
CA ASP A 146 8.55 -15.39 -1.19
C ASP A 146 8.76 -16.77 -0.54
N PRO A 147 9.03 -17.84 -1.31
CA PRO A 147 9.30 -19.17 -0.76
C PRO A 147 10.41 -19.21 0.30
N ASN A 148 11.34 -18.25 0.26
CA ASN A 148 12.44 -18.13 1.20
C ASN A 148 12.14 -17.24 2.41
N PHE A 149 10.96 -16.58 2.46
CA PHE A 149 10.63 -15.64 3.53
C PHE A 149 10.66 -16.31 4.91
N ASN A 150 11.52 -15.78 5.79
CA ASN A 150 11.66 -16.20 7.17
C ASN A 150 11.51 -15.01 8.13
N GLY A 151 10.28 -14.80 8.63
CA GLY A 151 9.97 -13.73 9.57
C GLY A 151 10.63 -13.85 10.95
N ASP A 152 11.16 -15.03 11.32
CA ASP A 152 11.87 -15.21 12.60
C ASP A 152 13.24 -14.50 12.62
N LEU A 153 13.74 -14.12 11.45
CA LEU A 153 14.98 -13.36 11.29
C LEU A 153 14.76 -11.84 11.27
N LEU A 154 13.50 -11.41 11.26
CA LEU A 154 13.14 -10.00 11.19
C LEU A 154 12.62 -9.52 12.54
N ASP A 155 12.84 -8.24 12.78
CA ASP A 155 12.21 -7.56 13.89
C ASP A 155 10.68 -7.56 13.77
N PRO A 156 9.95 -7.52 14.90
CA PRO A 156 8.50 -7.46 14.90
C PRO A 156 7.95 -6.27 14.10
N THR A 157 6.89 -6.54 13.35
CA THR A 157 6.18 -5.55 12.56
C THR A 157 4.88 -5.15 13.25
N GLU A 158 4.72 -3.86 13.50
CA GLU A 158 3.45 -3.29 13.94
C GLU A 158 2.47 -3.17 12.75
N LYS A 159 1.21 -2.81 12.99
CA LYS A 159 0.20 -2.69 11.91
C LYS A 159 0.01 -1.25 11.40
N PHE A 160 0.73 -0.31 11.98
CA PHE A 160 0.54 1.11 11.75
C PHE A 160 1.83 1.88 12.04
N TYR A 161 2.21 2.78 11.14
CA TYR A 161 3.36 3.64 11.27
C TYR A 161 3.04 5.07 10.82
N THR A 162 3.63 6.06 11.50
CA THR A 162 3.77 7.43 11.02
C THR A 162 5.12 7.61 10.31
N VAL A 163 5.30 8.75 9.63
CA VAL A 163 6.60 9.14 9.05
C VAL A 163 7.72 9.07 10.09
N GLU A 164 7.49 9.55 11.31
CA GLU A 164 8.50 9.55 12.37
C GLU A 164 8.87 8.14 12.83
N THR A 165 7.90 7.24 12.95
CA THR A 165 8.18 5.86 13.36
C THR A 165 8.84 5.06 12.25
N LEU A 166 8.53 5.34 10.98
CA LEU A 166 9.26 4.76 9.84
C LEU A 166 10.71 5.28 9.82
N LYS A 167 10.93 6.58 10.02
CA LYS A 167 12.29 7.11 10.11
C LYS A 167 13.11 6.47 11.22
N GLN A 168 12.50 6.24 12.38
CA GLN A 168 13.18 5.53 13.45
C GLN A 168 13.56 4.11 12.99
N ARG A 169 12.63 3.42 12.35
CA ARG A 169 12.81 2.08 11.82
C ARG A 169 13.93 1.99 10.77
N ASP A 170 13.96 2.92 9.83
CA ASP A 170 14.96 2.99 8.76
C ASP A 170 16.38 3.21 9.32
N ASN A 171 16.52 3.93 10.44
CA ASN A 171 17.81 4.20 11.08
C ASN A 171 18.31 3.06 11.99
N ASP A 172 17.44 2.11 12.33
CA ASP A 172 17.77 0.97 13.19
C ASP A 172 18.28 -0.24 12.37
N GLN A 173 18.25 -0.15 11.03
CA GLN A 173 18.86 -1.10 10.07
C GLN A 173 20.34 -0.78 9.82
#